data_AF-A0A183UYN0-F1
#
_entry.id   AF-A0A183UYN0-F1
#
_cell.length_a   1.000
_cell.length_b   1.000
_cell.length_c   1.000
_cell.angle_alpha   90.00
_cell.angle_beta   90.00
_cell.angle_gamma   90.00
#
_symmetry.space_group_name_H-M   'P 1'
#
loop_
_entity.id
_entity.type
_entity.pdbx_description
1 polymer ?
#
loop_
_entity_poly.entity_id
_entity_poly.type
_entity_poly.pdbx_seq_one_letter_code
_entity_poly.pdbx_strand_id
1 'polypeptide(L)'
;MTAELFVEKSGCPRIAGIIRSLYRNKPKQVEVTALPILWELIKSPSQTQSDAELRRAVHDYASLLRDCFGEKTLLEMANSHLNPNQKKTLEALIK
;
A
#
# COMPACT_ATOMS: atom_id res chain seq x y z
N MET A 1 -7.85 -5.00 -12.00
CA MET A 1 -7.45 -3.58 -11.90
C MET A 1 -5.94 -3.60 -11.80
N THR A 2 -5.26 -3.31 -12.90
CA THR A 2 -3.79 -3.43 -13.04
C THR A 2 -3.10 -2.32 -12.23
N ALA A 3 -1.92 -2.61 -11.67
CA ALA A 3 -1.17 -1.67 -10.83
C ALA A 3 -0.94 -0.30 -11.49
N GLU A 4 -0.91 -0.22 -12.82
CA GLU A 4 -0.75 1.03 -13.58
C GLU A 4 -1.87 2.06 -13.33
N LEU A 5 -3.13 1.61 -13.24
CA LEU A 5 -4.27 2.49 -12.93
C LEU A 5 -4.24 3.03 -11.49
N PHE A 6 -3.54 2.33 -10.59
CA PHE A 6 -3.35 2.76 -9.22
C PHE A 6 -2.37 3.93 -9.15
N VAL A 7 -1.31 3.90 -9.97
CA VAL A 7 -0.20 4.87 -9.98
C VAL A 7 -0.61 6.21 -10.58
N GLU A 8 -1.33 6.17 -11.70
CA GLU A 8 -1.82 7.40 -12.35
C GLU A 8 -2.84 8.16 -11.48
N LYS A 9 -3.46 7.48 -10.52
CA LYS A 9 -4.50 8.04 -9.65
C LYS A 9 -4.05 8.26 -8.19
N SER A 10 -2.97 7.64 -7.72
CA SER A 10 -2.48 7.75 -6.34
C SER A 10 -1.85 9.10 -6.03
N GLY A 11 -1.36 9.84 -7.04
CA GLY A 11 -0.99 11.25 -6.92
C GLY A 11 -2.16 12.21 -6.68
N CYS A 12 -3.41 11.73 -6.73
CA CYS A 12 -4.58 12.56 -6.44
C CYS A 12 -4.95 12.51 -4.94
N PRO A 13 -4.98 13.64 -4.22
CA PRO A 13 -5.44 13.71 -2.83
C PRO A 13 -6.88 13.18 -2.63
N ARG A 14 -7.65 13.06 -3.72
CA ARG A 14 -8.98 12.46 -3.74
C ARG A 14 -8.98 10.96 -3.41
N ILE A 15 -7.98 10.18 -3.85
CA ILE A 15 -7.94 8.73 -3.56
C ILE A 15 -7.69 8.46 -2.08
N ALA A 16 -6.78 9.20 -1.46
CA ALA A 16 -6.54 9.09 -0.03
C ALA A 16 -7.80 9.43 0.79
N GLY A 17 -8.56 10.43 0.36
CA GLY A 17 -9.86 10.78 0.95
C GLY A 17 -10.91 9.68 0.78
N ILE A 18 -10.97 9.05 -0.40
CA ILE A 18 -11.90 7.94 -0.70
C ILE A 18 -11.56 6.72 0.15
N ILE A 19 -10.28 6.33 0.26
CA ILE A 19 -9.85 5.19 1.08
C ILE A 19 -10.17 5.42 2.55
N ARG A 20 -9.88 6.62 3.10
CA ARG A 20 -10.24 6.96 4.48
C ARG A 20 -11.75 6.92 4.72
N SER A 21 -12.54 7.48 3.80
CA SER A 21 -14.00 7.50 3.91
C SER A 21 -14.61 6.09 3.78
N LEU A 22 -14.09 5.26 2.87
CA LEU A 22 -14.49 3.86 2.72
C LEU A 22 -14.06 3.03 3.92
N TYR A 23 -12.88 3.26 4.49
CA TYR A 23 -12.40 2.52 5.66
C TYR A 23 -13.35 2.73 6.85
N ARG A 24 -13.89 3.94 7.02
CA ARG A 24 -14.90 4.23 8.05
C ARG A 24 -16.19 3.42 7.90
N ASN A 25 -16.59 3.10 6.67
CA ASN A 25 -17.85 2.41 6.38
C ASN A 25 -17.68 0.90 6.20
N LYS A 26 -16.58 0.47 5.59
CA LYS A 26 -16.31 -0.92 5.18
C LYS A 26 -14.82 -1.26 5.33
N PRO A 27 -14.29 -1.31 6.57
CA PRO A 27 -12.87 -1.47 6.82
C PRO A 27 -12.31 -2.76 6.23
N LYS A 28 -13.01 -3.89 6.44
CA LYS A 28 -12.63 -5.20 5.88
C LYS A 28 -12.58 -5.20 4.36
N GLN A 29 -13.47 -4.47 3.68
CA GLN A 29 -13.46 -4.44 2.22
C GLN A 29 -12.23 -3.70 1.70
N VAL A 30 -11.85 -2.60 2.36
CA VAL A 30 -10.64 -1.86 2.04
C VAL A 30 -9.40 -2.72 2.30
N GLU A 31 -9.35 -3.44 3.42
CA GLU A 31 -8.24 -4.37 3.72
C GLU A 31 -8.06 -5.40 2.60
N VAL A 32 -9.11 -6.12 2.21
CA VAL A 32 -9.01 -7.17 1.19
C VAL A 32 -8.77 -6.67 -0.23
N THR A 33 -9.01 -5.39 -0.52
CA THR A 33 -8.71 -4.81 -1.84
C THR A 33 -7.39 -4.06 -1.88
N ALA A 34 -7.04 -3.34 -0.82
CA ALA A 34 -5.87 -2.48 -0.77
C ALA A 34 -4.59 -3.24 -0.44
N LEU A 35 -4.65 -4.17 0.52
CA LEU A 35 -3.46 -4.91 0.95
C LEU A 35 -2.86 -5.77 -0.17
N PRO A 36 -3.63 -6.52 -0.98
CA PRO A 36 -3.05 -7.29 -2.08
C PRO A 36 -2.30 -6.43 -3.09
N ILE A 37 -2.78 -5.21 -3.38
CA ILE A 37 -2.11 -4.27 -4.28
C ILE A 37 -0.76 -3.88 -3.70
N LEU A 38 -0.70 -3.51 -2.41
CA LEU A 38 0.55 -3.19 -1.73
C LEU A 38 1.51 -4.38 -1.73
N TRP A 39 1.02 -5.60 -1.48
CA TRP A 39 1.84 -6.81 -1.49
C TRP A 39 2.45 -7.10 -2.85
N GLU A 40 1.69 -6.97 -3.93
CA GLU A 40 2.20 -7.18 -5.28
C GLU A 40 3.26 -6.14 -5.66
N LEU A 41 3.08 -4.88 -5.25
CA LEU A 41 4.06 -3.80 -5.47
C LEU A 41 5.37 -4.05 -4.73
N ILE A 42 5.34 -4.65 -3.54
CA ILE A 42 6.53 -5.02 -2.76
C ILE A 42 7.19 -6.29 -3.29
N LYS A 43 6.40 -7.25 -3.81
CA LYS A 43 6.92 -8.48 -4.42
C LYS A 43 7.60 -8.25 -5.76
N SER A 44 7.23 -7.19 -6.48
CA SER A 44 7.77 -6.83 -7.80
C SER A 44 8.61 -5.55 -7.75
N PRO A 45 9.76 -5.55 -7.04
CA PRO A 45 10.59 -4.37 -6.85
C PRO A 45 11.19 -3.85 -8.16
N SER A 46 11.31 -4.68 -9.19
CA SER A 46 11.89 -4.32 -10.49
C SER A 46 11.09 -3.24 -11.23
N GLN A 47 9.76 -3.23 -11.10
CA GLN A 47 8.91 -2.19 -11.70
C GLN A 47 8.88 -0.92 -10.85
N THR A 48 8.82 -1.07 -9.52
CA THR A 48 8.84 0.05 -8.57
C THR A 48 10.21 0.71 -8.47
N GLN A 49 11.31 0.03 -8.79
CA GLN A 49 12.65 0.60 -8.71
C GLN A 49 13.03 1.49 -9.89
N SER A 50 12.46 1.30 -11.08
CA SER A 50 12.83 2.07 -12.27
C SER A 50 12.20 3.47 -12.32
N ASP A 51 11.07 3.66 -11.64
CA ASP A 51 10.26 4.88 -11.75
C ASP A 51 10.16 5.61 -10.40
N ALA A 52 10.67 6.85 -10.37
CA ALA A 52 10.72 7.66 -9.16
C ALA A 52 9.34 8.15 -8.69
N GLU A 53 8.40 8.38 -9.61
CA GLU A 53 7.02 8.75 -9.27
C GLU A 53 6.29 7.54 -8.69
N LEU A 54 6.49 6.38 -9.28
CA LEU A 54 5.96 5.12 -8.77
C LEU A 54 6.44 4.83 -7.35
N ARG A 55 7.74 5.02 -7.04
CA ARG A 55 8.25 4.88 -5.66
C ARG A 55 7.52 5.77 -4.67
N ARG A 56 7.32 7.05 -5.01
CA ARG A 56 6.59 7.99 -4.15
C ARG A 56 5.14 7.56 -3.96
N ALA A 57 4.47 7.17 -5.04
CA ALA A 57 3.11 6.66 -4.98
C ALA A 57 2.98 5.42 -4.08
N VAL A 58 3.92 4.47 -4.14
CA VAL A 58 3.93 3.30 -3.26
C VAL A 58 4.16 3.68 -1.81
N HIS A 59 5.10 4.60 -1.55
CA HIS A 59 5.36 5.12 -0.21
C HIS A 59 4.13 5.82 0.38
N ASP A 60 3.50 6.72 -0.37
CA ASP A 60 2.30 7.44 0.05
C ASP A 60 1.13 6.49 0.29
N TYR A 61 1.02 5.45 -0.54
CA TYR A 61 0.01 4.42 -0.35
C TYR A 61 0.25 3.58 0.90
N ALA A 62 1.48 3.11 1.12
CA ALA A 62 1.84 2.34 2.31
C ALA A 62 1.63 3.17 3.58
N SER A 63 2.00 4.45 3.56
CA SER A 63 1.75 5.42 4.63
C SER A 63 0.26 5.63 4.90
N LEU A 64 -0.55 5.78 3.85
CA LEU A 64 -2.00 5.89 3.99
C LEU A 64 -2.62 4.66 4.65
N LEU A 65 -2.18 3.46 4.24
CA LEU A 65 -2.67 2.21 4.81
C LEU A 65 -2.21 2.04 6.25
N ARG A 66 -0.97 2.43 6.59
CA ARG A 66 -0.49 2.51 7.97
C ARG A 66 -1.37 3.43 8.80
N ASP A 67 -1.72 4.62 8.31
CA ASP A 67 -2.58 5.56 9.03
C ASP A 67 -4.01 5.05 9.21
N CYS A 68 -4.52 4.22 8.28
CA CYS A 68 -5.86 3.64 8.38
C CYS A 68 -5.91 2.44 9.32
N PHE A 69 -4.99 1.48 9.16
CA PHE A 69 -5.02 0.20 9.88
C PHE A 69 -4.22 0.22 11.19
N GLY A 70 -3.25 1.12 11.30
CA GLY A 70 -2.20 1.09 12.31
C GLY A 70 -0.97 0.30 11.86
N GLU A 71 0.21 0.79 12.22
CA GLU A 71 1.50 0.17 11.87
C GLU A 71 1.58 -1.29 12.29
N LYS A 72 1.25 -1.59 13.55
CA LYS A 72 1.31 -2.95 14.09
C LYS A 72 0.43 -3.92 13.32
N THR A 73 -0.82 -3.54 13.05
CA THR A 73 -1.78 -4.37 12.32
C THR A 73 -1.33 -4.58 10.87
N LEU A 74 -0.79 -3.55 10.21
CA LEU A 74 -0.25 -3.68 8.86
C LEU A 74 0.92 -4.67 8.80
N LEU A 75 1.84 -4.61 9.75
CA LEU A 75 2.97 -5.55 9.85
C LEU A 75 2.51 -6.98 10.20
N GLU A 76 1.50 -7.13 11.06
CA GLU A 76 0.89 -8.43 11.35
C GLU A 76 0.25 -9.06 10.11
N MET A 77 -0.50 -8.28 9.32
CA MET A 77 -1.10 -8.75 8.07
C MET A 77 -0.05 -9.10 7.00
N ALA A 78 1.06 -8.36 6.98
CA ALA A 78 2.20 -8.66 6.13
C ALA A 78 2.87 -10.00 6.50
N ASN A 79 2.76 -10.46 7.76
CA ASN A 79 3.41 -11.69 8.20
C ASN A 79 2.99 -12.93 7.40
N SER A 80 1.75 -12.98 6.95
CA SER A 80 1.19 -14.11 6.19
C SER A 80 1.43 -14.02 4.69
N HIS A 81 1.86 -12.86 4.16
CA HIS A 81 1.90 -12.59 2.72
C HIS A 81 3.29 -12.25 2.18
N LEU A 82 4.19 -11.76 3.04
CA LEU A 82 5.52 -11.29 2.68
C LEU A 82 6.61 -12.11 3.37
N ASN A 83 7.73 -12.31 2.66
CA ASN A 83 8.94 -12.89 3.23
C ASN A 83 9.72 -11.85 4.09
N PRO A 84 10.72 -12.27 4.89
CA PRO A 84 11.45 -11.34 5.76
C PRO A 84 12.12 -10.16 5.05
N ASN A 85 12.60 -10.34 3.81
CA ASN A 85 13.22 -9.24 3.04
C ASN A 85 12.18 -8.24 2.53
N GLN A 86 11.02 -8.73 2.10
CA GLN A 86 9.88 -7.91 1.70
C GLN A 86 9.30 -7.14 2.88
N LYS A 87 9.28 -7.73 4.09
CA LYS A 87 8.89 -7.02 5.32
C LYS A 87 9.82 -5.87 5.63
N LYS A 88 11.14 -6.06 5.53
CA LYS A 88 12.10 -4.96 5.68
C LYS A 88 11.84 -3.83 4.68
N THR A 89 11.43 -4.18 3.46
CA THR A 89 11.04 -3.19 2.43
C THR A 89 9.77 -2.45 2.83
N LEU A 90 8.75 -3.17 3.31
CA LEU A 90 7.53 -2.57 3.85
C LEU A 90 7.83 -1.64 5.03
N GLU A 91 8.61 -2.09 6.00
CA GLU A 91 9.04 -1.31 7.16
C GLU A 91 9.77 -0.03 6.74
N ALA A 92 10.60 -0.09 5.70
CA ALA A 92 11.27 1.09 5.16
C ALA A 92 10.30 2.05 4.43
N LEU A 93 9.22 1.53 3.84
CA LEU A 93 8.20 2.32 3.13
C LEU A 93 7.20 3.01 4.06
N ILE A 94 7.03 2.51 5.28
CA ILE A 94 6.06 3.03 6.27
C ILE A 94 6.74 3.75 7.45
N LYS A 95 8.06 3.90 7.42
CA LYS A 95 8.85 4.61 8.43
C LYS A 95 8.97 6.12 8.17
#